data_AF-A0A969TKX0-F1
#
_entry.id   AF-A0A969TKX0-F1
#
_cell.length_a   1.000
_cell.length_b   1.000
_cell.length_c   1.000
_cell.angle_alpha   90.00
_cell.angle_beta   90.00
_cell.angle_gamma   90.00
#
_symmetry.space_group_name_H-M   'P 1'
#
loop_
_entity.id
_entity.type
_entity.pdbx_description
1 polymer ?
#
loop_
_entity_poly.entity_id
_entity_poly.type
_entity_poly.pdbx_seq_one_letter_code
_entity_poly.pdbx_strand_id
1 'polypeptide(L)' 'MNSNQYVVPHGTIKEYRCAVYFESLALWKEQNPVYRANIARQLADLAATLAELEAEAARNVTAFRSPTS' A
#
# COMPACT_ATOMS: atom_id res chain seq x y z
N MET A 1 -14.57 7.85 28.92
CA MET A 1 -13.38 8.30 28.17
C MET A 1 -13.58 7.84 26.74
N ASN A 2 -13.92 8.75 25.83
CA ASN A 2 -14.08 8.41 24.42
C ASN A 2 -12.68 8.26 23.84
N SER A 3 -12.24 7.02 23.61
CA SER A 3 -11.05 6.72 22.85
C SER A 3 -11.26 7.25 21.44
N ASN A 4 -10.86 8.49 21.23
CA ASN A 4 -10.73 9.09 19.91
C ASN A 4 -9.68 8.24 19.20
N GLN A 5 -10.16 7.21 18.53
CA GLN A 5 -9.41 6.37 17.62
C GLN A 5 -8.88 7.34 16.58
N TYR A 6 -7.62 7.75 16.77
CA TYR A 6 -6.87 8.53 15.79
C TYR A 6 -6.71 7.60 14.60
N VAL A 7 -7.72 7.56 13.74
CA VAL A 7 -7.61 6.97 12.41
C VAL A 7 -6.67 7.93 11.68
N VAL A 8 -5.36 7.65 11.79
CA VAL A 8 -4.40 8.23 10.86
C VAL A 8 -4.94 7.80 9.49
N PRO A 9 -5.34 8.73 8.60
CA PRO A 9 -5.81 8.36 7.29
C PRO A 9 -4.75 7.46 6.69
N HIS A 10 -5.12 6.24 6.34
CA HIS A 10 -4.25 5.34 5.60
C HIS A 10 -3.60 6.14 4.48
N GLY A 11 -2.28 6.07 4.37
CA GLY A 11 -1.53 6.86 3.41
C GLY A 11 -2.19 6.80 2.04
N THR A 12 -2.18 7.93 1.33
CA THR A 12 -2.63 8.03 -0.05
C THR A 12 -2.05 6.87 -0.89
N ILE A 13 -2.76 6.46 -1.94
CA ILE A 13 -2.28 5.42 -2.87
C ILE A 13 -0.84 5.69 -3.36
N LYS A 14 -0.46 6.96 -3.49
CA LYS A 14 0.89 7.40 -3.84
C LYS A 14 1.92 7.05 -2.78
N GLU A 15 1.59 7.21 -1.49
CA GLU A 15 2.48 6.85 -0.39
C GLU A 15 2.72 5.34 -0.36
N TYR A 16 1.69 4.52 -0.61
CA TYR A 16 1.87 3.07 -0.74
C TYR A 16 2.74 2.68 -1.95
N ARG A 17 2.58 3.35 -3.10
CA ARG A 17 3.49 3.17 -4.25
C ARG A 17 4.94 3.48 -3.87
N CYS A 18 5.18 4.58 -3.17
CA CYS A 18 6.51 4.96 -2.69
C CYS A 18 7.06 3.96 -1.68
N ALA A 19 6.26 3.50 -0.71
CA ALA A 19 6.68 2.53 0.29
C ALA A 19 7.09 1.21 -0.35
N VAL A 20 6.28 0.67 -1.28
CA VAL A 20 6.61 -0.54 -2.04
C VAL A 20 7.94 -0.38 -2.80
N TYR A 21 8.16 0.77 -3.44
CA TYR A 21 9.42 1.05 -4.14
C TYR A 21 10.63 1.04 -3.19
N PHE A 22 10.56 1.79 -2.09
CA PHE A 22 11.68 1.88 -1.16
C PHE A 22 11.97 0.56 -0.44
N GLU A 23 10.95 -0.19 -0.04
CA GLU A 23 11.13 -1.50 0.58
C GLU A 23 11.68 -2.53 -0.42
N SER A 24 11.29 -2.46 -1.70
CA SER A 24 11.89 -3.29 -2.76
C SER A 24 13.39 -2.99 -2.93
N LEU A 25 13.78 -1.71 -2.88
CA LEU A 25 15.19 -1.32 -2.91
C LEU A 25 15.95 -1.77 -1.66
N ALA A 26 15.34 -1.66 -0.48
CA ALA A 26 15.93 -2.13 0.78
C ALA A 26 16.15 -3.64 0.73
N LEU A 27 15.15 -4.40 0.27
CA LEU A 27 15.22 -5.85 0.12
C LEU A 27 16.38 -6.28 -0.79
N TRP A 28 16.55 -5.58 -1.92
CA TRP A 28 17.63 -5.84 -2.89
C TRP A 28 19.02 -5.59 -2.30
N LYS A 29 19.17 -4.57 -1.44
CA LYS A 29 20.47 -4.16 -0.87
C LYS A 29 20.85 -4.92 0.41
N GLU A 30 19.88 -5.48 1.13
CA GLU A 30 20.11 -6.10 2.43
C GLU A 30 20.82 -7.47 2.33
N GLN A 31 21.94 -7.60 3.04
CA GLN A 31 22.76 -8.82 3.04
C GLN A 31 22.37 -9.77 4.17
N ASN A 32 21.94 -9.24 5.31
CA ASN A 32 21.55 -10.01 6.47
C ASN A 32 20.22 -10.76 6.21
N PRO A 33 20.20 -12.10 6.28
CA PRO A 33 19.01 -12.88 5.95
C PRO A 33 17.82 -12.62 6.89
N VAL A 34 18.07 -12.29 8.16
CA VAL A 34 17.01 -12.01 9.14
C VAL A 34 16.31 -10.69 8.81
N TYR A 35 17.08 -9.64 8.54
CA TYR A 35 16.51 -8.36 8.13
C TYR A 35 15.85 -8.46 6.76
N ARG A 36 16.46 -9.17 5.82
CA ARG A 36 15.87 -9.40 4.49
C ARG A 36 14.52 -10.11 4.58
N ALA A 37 14.36 -11.10 5.46
CA ALA A 37 13.08 -11.77 5.69
C ALA A 37 12.01 -10.81 6.27
N ASN A 38 12.39 -9.93 7.19
CA ASN A 38 11.48 -8.94 7.76
C ASN A 38 11.02 -7.91 6.71
N ILE A 39 11.96 -7.40 5.91
CA ILE A 39 11.67 -6.48 4.80
C ILE A 39 10.74 -7.16 3.79
N ALA A 40 11.01 -8.41 3.43
CA ALA A 40 10.16 -9.15 2.48
C ALA A 40 8.71 -9.27 2.98
N ARG A 41 8.51 -9.53 4.28
CA ARG A 41 7.18 -9.58 4.88
C ARG A 41 6.49 -8.22 4.82
N GLN A 42 7.17 -7.15 5.23
CA GLN A 42 6.62 -5.80 5.19
C GLN A 42 6.27 -5.36 3.75
N LEU A 43 7.13 -5.69 2.79
CA LEU A 43 6.89 -5.43 1.37
C LEU A 43 5.63 -6.14 0.87
N ALA A 44 5.40 -7.39 1.29
CA ALA A 44 4.19 -8.13 0.91
C ALA A 44 2.92 -7.47 1.47
N ASP A 45 2.93 -7.06 2.74
CA ASP A 45 1.78 -6.38 3.37
C ASP A 45 1.46 -5.03 2.69
N LEU A 46 2.50 -4.25 2.36
CA LEU A 46 2.37 -2.99 1.63
C LEU A 46 1.85 -3.20 0.20
N ALA A 47 2.36 -4.22 -0.50
CA ALA A 47 1.94 -4.53 -1.86
C ALA A 47 0.49 -5.03 -1.92
N ALA A 48 0.07 -5.84 -0.95
CA ALA A 48 -1.33 -6.28 -0.84
C ALA A 48 -2.27 -5.09 -0.62
N THR A 49 -1.93 -4.20 0.31
CA THR A 49 -2.72 -2.98 0.56
C THR A 49 -2.76 -2.09 -0.67
N LEU A 50 -1.63 -1.91 -1.36
CA LEU A 50 -1.57 -1.14 -2.59
C LEU A 50 -2.48 -1.74 -3.67
N ALA A 51 -2.48 -3.06 -3.85
CA ALA A 51 -3.31 -3.73 -4.84
C ALA A 51 -4.81 -3.48 -4.61
N GLU A 52 -5.27 -3.50 -3.35
CA GLU A 52 -6.66 -3.18 -2.99
C GLU A 52 -7.00 -1.71 -3.32
N LEU A 53 -6.11 -0.78 -2.97
CA LEU A 53 -6.28 0.64 -3.27
C LEU A 53 -6.32 0.94 -4.78
N GLU A 54 -5.47 0.27 -5.57
CA GLU A 54 -5.46 0.40 -7.04
C GLU A 54 -6.74 -0.18 -7.65
N ALA A 55 -7.21 -1.32 -7.15
CA ALA A 55 -8.47 -1.91 -7.60
C ALA A 55 -9.67 -0.99 -7.30
N GLU A 56 -9.71 -0.38 -6.12
CA GLU A 56 -10.74 0.59 -5.75
C GLU A 56 -10.66 1.86 -6.61
N ALA A 57 -9.46 2.39 -6.84
CA ALA A 57 -9.25 3.53 -7.73
C ALA A 57 -9.72 3.22 -9.17
N ALA A 58 -9.43 2.01 -9.67
CA ALA A 58 -9.88 1.57 -10.99
C ALA A 58 -11.41 1.46 -11.07
N ARG A 59 -12.07 0.89 -10.05
CA ARG A 59 -13.55 0.82 -9.97
C ARG A 59 -14.17 2.22 -10.05
N ASN A 60 -13.64 3.17 -9.30
CA ASN A 60 -14.15 4.55 -9.30
C ASN A 60 -13.99 5.25 -10.67
N VAL A 61 -12.89 5.01 -11.38
CA VAL A 61 -12.70 5.50 -12.75
C VAL A 61 -13.71 4.86 -13.70
N THR A 62 -13.99 3.56 -13.57
CA THR A 62 -14.97 2.87 -14.44
C THR A 62 -16.41 3.31 -14.17
N ALA A 63 -16.80 3.50 -12.90
CA ALA A 63 -18.13 3.96 -12.52
C ALA A 63 -18.41 5.39 -13.03
N PHE A 64 -17.42 6.28 -12.95
CA PHE A 64 -17.53 7.63 -13.52
C PHE A 64 -17.72 7.64 -15.05
N ARG A 65 -17.20 6.63 -15.75
CA ARG A 65 -17.28 6.50 -17.21
C ARG A 65 -18.57 5.85 -17.71
N SER A 66 -19.46 5.42 -16.82
CA SER A 66 -20.79 4.93 -17.16
C SER A 66 -21.83 5.99 -16.81
N PRO A 67 -22.05 7.03 -17.64
CA PRO A 67 -23.24 7.85 -17.48
C PRO A 67 -24.46 6.96 -17.74
N THR A 68 -25.39 6.98 -16.81
CA THR A 68 -26.71 6.35 -16.88
C THR A 68 -27.32 6.54 -18.27
N SER A 69 -27.59 5.42 -18.96
CA SER A 69 -28.51 5.38 -20.10
C SER A 69 -29.95 5.57 -19.66
#